data_AF-A0A524M401-F1
#
_entry.id   AF-A0A524M401-F1
#
_cell.length_a   1.000
_cell.length_b   1.000
_cell.length_c   1.000
_cell.angle_alpha   90.00
_cell.angle_beta   90.00
_cell.angle_gamma   90.00
#
_symmetry.space_group_name_H-M   'P 1'
#
loop_
_entity.id
_entity.type
_entity.pdbx_description
1 polymer ?
#
loop_
_entity_poly.entity_id
_entity_poly.type
_entity_poly.pdbx_seq_one_letter_code
_entity_poly.pdbx_strand_id
1 'polypeptide(L)'
;MKLARSLCCKEMKKADVVDSSGNKVGNVGDLTFTFDKELKLSKFILAGPRFEEFLESIKVRPDKDPVFDSSLIIKIDEKVHLDTSVNSLKTTLDKNAIPAGDIRLSKLEKMDIVDSSGKKIGRAIDIDFDIDGTVSMIVGGGFIEEKMEALGIKSDVDIIVPGDVISSITDKIHLKVSESELSKTMDNELKSKDATKVKESMAVSHDVTKVRLFSQRPM
;
A
#
# COMPACT_ATOMS: atom_id res chain seq x y z
N MET A 1 -5.72 4.66 -14.69
CA MET A 1 -5.79 3.22 -14.38
C MET A 1 -7.24 2.86 -14.09
N LYS A 2 -7.80 1.82 -14.71
CA LYS A 2 -9.11 1.27 -14.34
C LYS A 2 -8.89 0.06 -13.44
N LEU A 3 -9.31 0.15 -12.18
CA LEU A 3 -9.25 -0.96 -11.24
C LEU A 3 -10.57 -1.73 -11.27
N ALA A 4 -10.49 -3.06 -11.45
CA ALA A 4 -11.66 -3.93 -11.41
C ALA A 4 -12.11 -4.26 -9.97
N ARG A 5 -11.21 -4.07 -9.00
CA ARG A 5 -11.40 -4.29 -7.55
C ARG A 5 -10.44 -3.40 -6.78
N SER A 6 -10.70 -3.15 -5.49
CA SER A 6 -9.70 -2.56 -4.61
C SER A 6 -8.46 -3.45 -4.59
N LEU A 7 -7.28 -2.84 -4.52
CA LEU A 7 -6.02 -3.50 -4.79
C LEU A 7 -5.00 -3.16 -3.70
N CYS A 8 -4.63 -4.19 -2.96
CA CYS A 8 -3.62 -4.10 -1.92
C CYS A 8 -2.21 -4.23 -2.53
N CYS A 9 -1.29 -3.35 -2.17
CA CYS A 9 0.04 -3.35 -2.78
C CYS A 9 0.84 -4.63 -2.48
N LYS A 10 0.66 -5.24 -1.32
CA LYS A 10 1.26 -6.55 -1.00
C LYS A 10 0.71 -7.70 -1.84
N GLU A 11 -0.53 -7.63 -2.29
CA GLU A 11 -1.09 -8.59 -3.25
C GLU A 11 -0.51 -8.36 -4.65
N MET A 12 -0.26 -7.10 -5.02
CA MET A 12 0.42 -6.78 -6.27
C MET A 12 1.87 -7.22 -6.28
N LYS A 13 2.56 -7.19 -5.15
CA LYS A 13 3.91 -7.76 -5.05
C LYS A 13 3.86 -9.22 -5.48
N LYS A 14 4.72 -9.57 -6.43
CA LYS A 14 4.79 -10.87 -7.14
C LYS A 14 3.76 -11.09 -8.23
N ALA A 15 2.85 -10.16 -8.51
CA ALA A 15 1.99 -10.25 -9.69
C ALA A 15 2.86 -10.30 -10.95
N ASP A 16 2.51 -11.20 -11.88
CA ASP A 16 3.17 -11.28 -13.18
C ASP A 16 2.92 -10.00 -13.97
N VAL A 17 3.94 -9.50 -14.66
CA VAL A 17 3.83 -8.36 -15.57
C VAL A 17 4.04 -8.85 -17.00
N VAL A 18 3.12 -8.48 -17.90
CA VAL A 18 3.14 -8.84 -19.31
C VAL A 18 3.17 -7.58 -20.19
N ASP A 19 3.92 -7.65 -21.28
CA ASP A 19 4.04 -6.57 -22.26
C ASP A 19 2.82 -6.52 -23.21
N SER A 20 2.82 -5.53 -24.11
CA SER A 20 1.75 -5.35 -25.11
C SER A 20 1.60 -6.53 -26.08
N SER A 21 2.59 -7.41 -26.18
CA SER A 21 2.56 -8.64 -26.99
C SER A 21 2.15 -9.88 -26.18
N GLY A 22 1.87 -9.72 -24.88
CA GLY A 22 1.51 -10.80 -23.97
C GLY A 22 2.71 -11.60 -23.43
N ASN A 23 3.94 -11.16 -23.69
CA ASN A 23 5.14 -11.84 -23.17
C ASN A 23 5.35 -11.45 -21.71
N LYS A 24 5.72 -12.43 -20.88
CA LYS A 24 6.09 -12.16 -19.49
C LYS A 24 7.39 -11.36 -19.43
N VAL A 25 7.33 -10.21 -18.77
CA VAL A 25 8.45 -9.30 -18.57
C VAL A 25 9.15 -9.59 -17.24
N GLY A 26 8.36 -9.91 -16.21
CA GLY A 26 8.87 -10.14 -14.85
C GLY A 26 7.73 -10.22 -13.85
N ASN A 27 8.04 -9.91 -12.60
CA ASN A 27 7.08 -9.84 -11.50
C ASN A 27 7.22 -8.50 -10.79
N VAL A 28 6.15 -7.95 -10.21
CA VAL A 28 6.25 -6.71 -9.42
C VAL A 28 7.08 -6.98 -8.16
N GLY A 29 8.23 -6.32 -8.04
CA GLY A 29 9.10 -6.41 -6.87
C GLY A 29 8.80 -5.33 -5.83
N ASP A 30 8.71 -4.08 -6.29
CA ASP A 30 8.45 -2.92 -5.45
C ASP A 30 7.66 -1.85 -6.21
N LEU A 31 7.10 -0.89 -5.48
CA LEU A 31 6.33 0.22 -6.02
C LEU A 31 6.87 1.53 -5.47
N THR A 32 6.63 2.62 -6.18
CA THR A 32 7.02 3.96 -5.75
C THR A 32 5.84 4.90 -5.75
N PHE A 33 5.87 5.85 -4.83
CA PHE A 33 4.80 6.81 -4.61
C PHE A 33 5.36 8.22 -4.57
N THR A 34 4.58 9.16 -5.06
CA THR A 34 4.78 10.58 -4.80
C THR A 34 3.76 11.05 -3.78
N PHE A 35 4.13 12.02 -2.94
CA PHE A 35 3.19 12.66 -2.03
C PHE A 35 3.15 14.17 -2.29
N ASP A 36 2.00 14.65 -2.75
CA ASP A 36 1.66 16.07 -2.82
C ASP A 36 0.23 16.24 -2.32
N LYS A 37 0.09 16.38 -0.99
CA LYS A 37 -1.17 16.36 -0.21
C LYS A 37 -1.95 15.05 -0.27
N GLU A 38 -1.73 14.25 -1.31
CA GLU A 38 -2.28 12.91 -1.51
C GLU A 38 -1.15 11.97 -1.95
N LEU A 39 -1.22 10.73 -1.47
CA LEU A 39 -0.33 9.67 -1.90
C LEU A 39 -0.76 9.18 -3.28
N LYS A 40 0.16 9.15 -4.25
CA LYS A 40 -0.14 8.73 -5.63
C LYS A 40 0.87 7.69 -6.07
N LEU A 41 0.37 6.62 -6.71
CA LEU A 41 1.22 5.62 -7.35
C LEU A 41 2.01 6.29 -8.49
N SER A 42 3.32 6.10 -8.49
CA SER A 42 4.22 6.70 -9.48
C SER A 42 4.68 5.62 -10.46
N LYS A 43 5.52 4.68 -9.98
CA LYS A 43 6.18 3.66 -10.82
C LYS A 43 6.19 2.30 -10.16
N PHE A 44 6.34 1.30 -10.99
CA PHE A 44 6.57 -0.09 -10.63
C PHE A 44 8.01 -0.47 -10.91
N ILE A 45 8.59 -1.27 -10.03
CA ILE A 45 9.92 -1.85 -10.15
C ILE A 45 9.73 -3.36 -10.28
N LEU A 46 10.23 -3.93 -11.38
CA LEU A 46 10.15 -5.35 -11.62
C LEU A 46 11.29 -6.08 -10.91
N ALA A 47 10.94 -7.17 -10.25
CA ALA A 47 11.89 -8.13 -9.71
C ALA A 47 12.36 -9.10 -10.80
N GLY A 48 13.66 -9.33 -10.86
CA GLY A 48 14.27 -10.40 -11.63
C GLY A 48 14.00 -11.81 -11.04
N PRO A 49 14.53 -12.88 -11.65
CA PRO A 49 14.52 -14.21 -11.07
C PRO A 49 15.22 -14.22 -9.71
N ARG A 50 14.73 -15.02 -8.74
CA ARG A 50 15.27 -15.10 -7.37
C ARG A 50 16.79 -15.24 -7.27
N PHE A 51 17.42 -15.91 -8.24
CA PHE A 51 18.88 -16.07 -8.25
C PHE A 51 19.61 -14.77 -8.61
N GLU A 52 19.05 -13.96 -9.50
CA GLU A 52 19.57 -12.63 -9.83
C GLU A 52 19.42 -11.69 -8.63
N GLU A 53 18.23 -11.64 -8.00
CA GLU A 53 18.00 -10.85 -6.79
C GLU A 53 18.96 -11.24 -5.65
N PHE A 54 19.26 -12.53 -5.51
CA PHE A 54 20.24 -13.00 -4.52
C PHE A 54 21.63 -12.44 -4.81
N LEU A 55 22.12 -12.54 -6.05
CA LEU A 55 23.43 -12.03 -6.45
C LEU A 55 23.56 -10.51 -6.29
N GLU A 56 22.47 -9.79 -6.52
CA GLU A 56 22.38 -8.35 -6.28
C GLU A 56 22.40 -8.02 -4.78
N SER A 57 21.68 -8.80 -3.96
CA SER A 57 21.65 -8.59 -2.50
C SER A 57 23.03 -8.72 -1.84
N ILE A 58 23.91 -9.58 -2.37
CA ILE A 58 25.30 -9.76 -1.92
C ILE A 58 26.30 -8.84 -2.66
N LYS A 59 25.81 -7.89 -3.46
CA LYS A 59 26.59 -6.90 -4.24
C LYS A 59 27.56 -7.50 -5.26
N VAL A 60 27.32 -8.74 -5.69
CA VAL A 60 28.11 -9.41 -6.74
C VAL A 60 27.72 -8.91 -8.13
N ARG A 61 26.45 -8.47 -8.29
CA ARG A 61 25.93 -7.91 -9.54
C ARG A 61 25.23 -6.56 -9.26
N PRO A 62 25.30 -5.58 -10.18
CA PRO A 62 24.52 -4.34 -10.06
C PRO A 62 23.02 -4.65 -10.14
N ASP A 63 22.25 -4.09 -9.21
CA ASP A 63 20.78 -4.07 -9.22
C ASP A 63 20.31 -3.32 -10.47
N LYS A 64 19.81 -4.08 -11.45
CA LYS A 64 19.33 -3.57 -12.73
C LYS A 64 17.92 -4.09 -13.01
N ASP A 65 16.99 -3.59 -12.22
CA ASP A 65 15.58 -3.90 -12.34
C ASP A 65 14.87 -3.02 -13.39
N PRO A 66 14.03 -3.57 -14.28
CA PRO A 66 13.17 -2.76 -15.12
C PRO A 66 12.18 -1.92 -14.31
N VAL A 67 11.95 -0.68 -14.75
CA VAL A 67 11.06 0.30 -14.11
C VAL A 67 10.10 0.85 -15.15
N PHE A 68 8.82 0.94 -14.79
CA PHE A 68 7.79 1.51 -15.65
C PHE A 68 6.82 2.41 -14.89
N ASP A 69 6.32 3.43 -15.58
CA ASP A 69 5.33 4.35 -15.03
C ASP A 69 3.95 3.70 -14.95
N SER A 70 3.19 4.01 -13.90
CA SER A 70 1.81 3.55 -13.74
C SER A 70 0.91 3.94 -14.92
N SER A 71 1.25 4.99 -15.68
CA SER A 71 0.53 5.41 -16.89
C SER A 71 0.61 4.38 -18.02
N LEU A 72 1.59 3.47 -18.00
CA LEU A 72 1.76 2.42 -19.02
C LEU A 72 0.86 1.20 -18.77
N ILE A 73 0.10 1.18 -17.68
CA ILE A 73 -0.79 0.08 -17.33
C ILE A 73 -2.13 0.24 -18.03
N ILE A 74 -2.46 -0.73 -18.89
CA ILE A 74 -3.77 -0.82 -19.53
C ILE A 74 -4.79 -1.37 -18.55
N LYS A 75 -4.44 -2.49 -17.90
CA LYS A 75 -5.31 -3.22 -16.98
C LYS A 75 -4.51 -4.00 -15.94
N ILE A 76 -5.14 -4.21 -14.80
CA ILE A 76 -4.66 -5.11 -13.75
C ILE A 76 -5.75 -6.16 -13.50
N ASP A 77 -5.43 -7.42 -13.76
CA ASP A 77 -6.24 -8.59 -13.43
C ASP A 77 -5.43 -9.53 -12.51
N GLU A 78 -5.28 -10.81 -12.87
CA GLU A 78 -4.27 -11.70 -12.25
C GLU A 78 -2.85 -11.27 -12.60
N LYS A 79 -2.70 -10.45 -13.65
CA LYS A 79 -1.43 -9.91 -14.15
C LYS A 79 -1.54 -8.40 -14.35
N VAL A 80 -0.40 -7.72 -14.40
CA VAL A 80 -0.30 -6.32 -14.82
C VAL A 80 0.02 -6.30 -16.32
N HIS A 81 -0.84 -5.67 -17.11
CA HIS A 81 -0.69 -5.62 -18.58
C HIS A 81 -0.24 -4.24 -19.01
N LEU A 82 0.88 -4.18 -19.74
CA LEU A 82 1.48 -2.94 -20.21
C LEU A 82 1.08 -2.60 -21.65
N ASP A 83 1.01 -1.31 -21.96
CA ASP A 83 0.84 -0.79 -23.33
C ASP A 83 2.16 -0.62 -24.09
N THR A 84 3.20 -1.32 -23.64
CA THR A 84 4.53 -1.20 -24.24
C THR A 84 5.29 -2.52 -24.19
N SER A 85 6.38 -2.59 -24.95
CA SER A 85 7.29 -3.75 -25.00
C SER A 85 8.36 -3.70 -23.90
N VAL A 86 8.85 -4.86 -23.46
CA VAL A 86 9.94 -4.96 -22.46
C VAL A 86 11.18 -4.13 -22.82
N ASN A 87 11.55 -4.09 -24.10
CA ASN A 87 12.75 -3.40 -24.57
C ASN A 87 12.67 -1.87 -24.45
N SER A 88 11.47 -1.33 -24.22
CA SER A 88 11.25 0.10 -24.04
C SER A 88 11.30 0.55 -22.57
N LEU A 89 11.37 -0.40 -21.64
CA LEU A 89 11.38 -0.09 -20.22
C LEU A 89 12.73 0.48 -19.81
N LYS A 90 12.69 1.48 -18.92
CA LYS A 90 13.88 1.96 -18.23
C LYS A 90 14.32 0.92 -17.21
N THR A 91 15.51 1.09 -16.68
CA THR A 91 16.05 0.29 -15.57
C THR A 91 16.42 1.17 -14.39
N THR A 92 16.55 0.60 -13.20
CA THR A 92 16.95 1.31 -11.97
C THR A 92 18.27 2.07 -12.11
N LEU A 93 19.13 1.67 -13.05
CA LEU A 93 20.40 2.32 -13.37
C LEU A 93 20.27 3.51 -14.33
N ASP A 94 19.14 3.66 -15.03
CA ASP A 94 18.92 4.78 -15.94
C ASP A 94 18.72 6.08 -15.16
N LYS A 95 19.26 7.18 -15.70
CA LYS A 95 19.14 8.50 -15.07
C LYS A 95 17.67 8.87 -14.90
N ASN A 96 17.30 9.25 -13.67
CA ASN A 96 15.93 9.62 -13.28
C ASN A 96 14.88 8.50 -13.51
N ALA A 97 15.28 7.22 -13.52
CA ALA A 97 14.33 6.11 -13.54
C ALA A 97 13.42 6.13 -12.29
N ILE A 98 14.01 6.40 -11.13
CA ILE A 98 13.30 6.66 -9.87
C ILE A 98 13.73 8.06 -9.38
N PRO A 99 12.89 9.09 -9.52
CA PRO A 99 13.16 10.42 -9.01
C PRO A 99 13.45 10.42 -7.50
N ALA A 100 14.29 11.34 -7.02
CA ALA A 100 14.66 11.42 -5.61
C ALA A 100 13.48 11.71 -4.65
N GLY A 101 12.39 12.29 -5.17
CA GLY A 101 11.16 12.55 -4.41
C GLY A 101 10.22 11.33 -4.32
N ASP A 102 10.48 10.26 -5.07
CA ASP A 102 9.66 9.06 -5.06
C ASP A 102 10.01 8.21 -3.81
N ILE A 103 8.97 7.73 -3.13
CA ILE A 103 9.07 6.94 -1.91
C ILE A 103 8.74 5.49 -2.25
N ARG A 104 9.67 4.56 -2.02
CA ARG A 104 9.44 3.13 -2.23
C ARG A 104 8.43 2.57 -1.22
N LEU A 105 7.58 1.64 -1.64
CA LEU A 105 6.64 0.91 -0.77
C LEU A 105 7.40 0.20 0.34
N SER A 106 8.49 -0.50 0.00
CA SER A 106 9.36 -1.19 0.96
C SER A 106 9.91 -0.29 2.07
N LYS A 107 9.99 1.02 1.81
CA LYS A 107 10.33 2.05 2.81
C LYS A 107 9.09 2.50 3.57
N LEU A 108 7.99 2.80 2.87
CA LEU A 108 6.71 3.19 3.48
C LEU A 108 6.23 2.15 4.50
N GLU A 109 6.23 0.85 4.17
CA GLU A 109 5.83 -0.30 5.02
C GLU A 109 6.62 -0.44 6.35
N LYS A 110 7.60 0.43 6.58
CA LYS A 110 8.44 0.40 7.80
C LYS A 110 8.43 1.75 8.52
N MET A 111 7.74 2.75 7.98
CA MET A 111 7.67 4.08 8.57
C MET A 111 6.75 4.06 9.78
N ASP A 112 7.21 4.71 10.85
CA ASP A 112 6.37 5.01 12.00
C ASP A 112 5.33 6.07 11.59
N ILE A 113 4.10 5.89 12.07
CA ILE A 113 3.01 6.84 11.91
C ILE A 113 2.84 7.59 13.23
N VAL A 114 2.76 8.92 13.13
CA VAL A 114 2.56 9.81 14.27
C VAL A 114 1.34 10.69 14.06
N ASP A 115 0.66 11.02 15.15
CA ASP A 115 -0.51 11.90 15.15
C ASP A 115 -0.11 13.38 15.02
N SER A 116 -1.10 14.27 15.01
CA SER A 116 -0.90 15.71 14.94
C SER A 116 -0.11 16.31 16.12
N SER A 117 0.00 15.58 17.23
CA SER A 117 0.78 15.93 18.42
C SER A 117 2.16 15.25 18.45
N GLY A 118 2.51 14.49 17.41
CA GLY A 118 3.77 13.73 17.31
C GLY A 118 3.78 12.43 18.10
N LYS A 119 2.65 11.99 18.66
CA LYS A 119 2.53 10.71 19.37
C LYS A 119 2.47 9.56 18.37
N LYS A 120 3.21 8.49 18.65
CA LYS A 120 3.25 7.30 17.78
C LYS A 120 1.93 6.55 17.84
N ILE A 121 1.32 6.36 16.67
CA ILE A 121 0.08 5.61 16.48
C ILE A 121 0.37 4.14 16.12
N GLY A 122 1.36 3.92 15.27
CA GLY A 122 1.66 2.59 14.75
C GLY A 122 2.71 2.65 13.65
N ARG A 123 2.64 1.69 12.72
CA ARG A 123 3.46 1.61 11.52
C ARG A 123 2.58 1.36 10.30
N ALA A 124 2.98 1.93 9.16
CA ALA A 124 2.35 1.58 7.90
C ALA A 124 2.73 0.14 7.57
N ILE A 125 1.75 -0.71 7.28
CA ILE A 125 1.95 -2.11 6.92
C ILE A 125 1.74 -2.31 5.42
N ASP A 126 0.85 -1.53 4.83
CA ASP A 126 0.49 -1.64 3.42
C ASP A 126 -0.18 -0.37 2.90
N ILE A 127 -0.40 -0.34 1.58
CA ILE A 127 -1.17 0.67 0.89
C ILE A 127 -2.26 -0.03 0.06
N ASP A 128 -3.51 0.43 0.21
CA ASP A 128 -4.69 -0.07 -0.49
C ASP A 128 -5.18 1.00 -1.47
N PHE A 129 -5.42 0.60 -2.71
CA PHE A 129 -6.06 1.43 -3.73
C PHE A 129 -7.52 1.04 -3.84
N ASP A 130 -8.43 1.98 -3.63
CA ASP A 130 -9.84 1.77 -3.93
C ASP A 130 -10.14 1.89 -5.43
N ILE A 131 -11.30 1.37 -5.83
CA ILE A 131 -11.77 1.37 -7.23
C ILE A 131 -11.83 2.79 -7.82
N ASP A 132 -12.13 3.79 -6.99
CA ASP A 132 -12.16 5.20 -7.37
C ASP A 132 -10.76 5.84 -7.49
N GLY A 133 -9.71 5.06 -7.25
CA GLY A 133 -8.31 5.49 -7.27
C GLY A 133 -7.85 6.15 -5.98
N THR A 134 -8.70 6.23 -4.95
CA THR A 134 -8.28 6.76 -3.64
C THR A 134 -7.29 5.82 -2.97
N VAL A 135 -6.31 6.40 -2.30
CA VAL A 135 -5.24 5.66 -1.65
C VAL A 135 -5.46 5.70 -0.15
N SER A 136 -5.41 4.53 0.47
CA SER A 136 -5.48 4.40 1.92
C SER A 136 -4.32 3.58 2.43
N MET A 137 -3.95 3.83 3.67
CA MET A 137 -2.84 3.17 4.33
C MET A 137 -3.37 2.18 5.34
N ILE A 138 -2.87 0.95 5.30
CA ILE A 138 -3.14 -0.05 6.33
C ILE A 138 -2.14 0.17 7.45
N VAL A 139 -2.66 0.31 8.67
CA VAL A 139 -1.87 0.59 9.87
C VAL A 139 -1.95 -0.60 10.81
N GLY A 140 -0.81 -0.98 11.39
CA GLY A 140 -0.80 -1.87 12.54
C GLY A 140 0.37 -1.61 13.47
N GLY A 141 0.48 -2.43 14.51
CA GLY A 141 1.36 -2.18 15.64
C GLY A 141 0.88 -1.06 16.57
N GLY A 142 1.37 -1.11 17.81
CA GLY A 142 1.29 -0.01 18.77
C GLY A 142 -0.12 0.24 19.30
N PHE A 143 -0.53 1.52 19.34
CA PHE A 143 -1.80 1.95 19.92
C PHE A 143 -3.02 1.21 19.32
N ILE A 144 -2.97 0.91 18.03
CA ILE A 144 -4.07 0.25 17.33
C ILE A 144 -4.26 -1.20 17.81
N GLU A 145 -3.18 -1.98 17.90
CA GLU A 145 -3.23 -3.36 18.38
C GLU A 145 -3.66 -3.42 19.84
N GLU A 146 -3.09 -2.56 20.69
CA GLU A 146 -3.43 -2.48 22.12
C GLU A 146 -4.93 -2.20 22.32
N LYS A 147 -5.52 -1.33 21.49
CA LYS A 147 -6.94 -1.00 21.56
C LYS A 147 -7.84 -2.14 21.08
N MET A 148 -7.46 -2.81 20.00
CA MET A 148 -8.21 -3.96 19.51
C MET A 148 -8.23 -5.10 20.53
N GLU A 149 -7.08 -5.37 21.16
CA GLU A 149 -6.97 -6.34 22.24
C GLU A 149 -7.83 -5.96 23.45
N ALA A 150 -7.83 -4.68 23.85
CA ALA A 150 -8.65 -4.18 24.96
C ALA A 150 -10.17 -4.33 24.70
N LEU A 151 -10.59 -4.31 23.44
CA LEU A 151 -11.98 -4.54 23.03
C LEU A 151 -12.31 -6.03 22.79
N GLY A 152 -11.34 -6.93 22.97
CA GLY A 152 -11.53 -8.37 22.75
C GLY A 152 -11.64 -8.78 21.28
N ILE A 153 -11.25 -7.90 20.35
CA ILE A 153 -11.30 -8.13 18.92
C ILE A 153 -10.06 -8.90 18.49
N LYS A 154 -10.24 -10.03 17.82
CA LYS A 154 -9.14 -10.88 17.34
C LYS A 154 -8.46 -10.27 16.10
N SER A 155 -7.24 -10.74 15.86
CA SER A 155 -6.19 -10.33 14.91
C SER A 155 -6.55 -10.11 13.43
N ASP A 156 -7.83 -10.21 13.03
CA ASP A 156 -8.24 -10.26 11.62
C ASP A 156 -8.94 -8.96 11.16
N VAL A 157 -8.64 -7.84 11.83
CA VAL A 157 -9.16 -6.51 11.48
C VAL A 157 -8.02 -5.61 11.02
N ASP A 158 -8.09 -5.18 9.77
CA ASP A 158 -7.18 -4.19 9.21
C ASP A 158 -7.71 -2.78 9.50
N ILE A 159 -6.91 -1.95 10.18
CA ILE A 159 -7.23 -0.54 10.34
C ILE A 159 -6.72 0.24 9.14
N ILE A 160 -7.63 0.97 8.49
CA ILE A 160 -7.36 1.73 7.29
C ILE A 160 -7.44 3.22 7.62
N VAL A 161 -6.34 3.94 7.34
CA VAL A 161 -6.27 5.41 7.42
C VAL A 161 -6.31 5.97 5.99
N PRO A 162 -7.35 6.75 5.64
CA PRO A 162 -7.44 7.44 4.36
C PRO A 162 -6.24 8.37 4.10
N GLY A 163 -5.81 8.45 2.83
CA GLY A 163 -4.67 9.28 2.45
C GLY A 163 -4.86 10.78 2.69
N ASP A 164 -6.10 11.27 2.71
CA ASP A 164 -6.42 12.68 2.99
C ASP A 164 -6.19 13.07 4.46
N VAL A 165 -6.07 12.10 5.37
CA VAL A 165 -5.70 12.32 6.78
C VAL A 165 -4.17 12.49 6.93
N ILE A 166 -3.38 12.14 5.92
CA ILE A 166 -1.92 12.31 5.94
C ILE A 166 -1.59 13.80 5.71
N SER A 167 -0.81 14.39 6.61
CA SER A 167 -0.34 15.78 6.49
C SER A 167 0.98 15.87 5.73
N SER A 168 1.92 14.97 6.00
CA SER A 168 3.23 14.93 5.36
C SER A 168 3.89 13.55 5.52
N ILE A 169 4.85 13.28 4.63
CA ILE A 169 5.71 12.09 4.69
C ILE A 169 7.16 12.54 4.60
N THR A 170 7.92 12.33 5.69
CA THR A 170 9.34 12.70 5.81
C THR A 170 10.17 11.48 6.23
N ASP A 171 10.76 11.51 7.42
CA ASP A 171 11.29 10.37 8.14
C ASP A 171 10.16 9.52 8.77
N LYS A 172 9.00 10.12 9.00
CA LYS A 172 7.77 9.50 9.52
C LYS A 172 6.56 9.91 8.69
N ILE A 173 5.44 9.23 8.90
CA ILE A 173 4.15 9.60 8.33
C ILE A 173 3.39 10.39 9.38
N HIS A 174 3.11 11.65 9.09
CA HIS A 174 2.39 12.54 10.00
C HIS A 174 0.91 12.60 9.63
N LEU A 175 0.04 12.48 10.62
CA LEU A 175 -1.41 12.62 10.45
C LEU A 175 -1.88 14.03 10.82
N LYS A 176 -3.01 14.45 10.25
CA LYS A 176 -3.70 15.71 10.58
C LYS A 176 -4.49 15.63 11.89
N VAL A 177 -4.81 14.42 12.33
CA VAL A 177 -5.67 14.12 13.48
C VAL A 177 -4.85 13.63 14.67
N SER A 178 -5.40 13.77 15.87
CA SER A 178 -4.83 13.25 17.11
C SER A 178 -5.15 11.77 17.32
N GLU A 179 -4.38 11.09 18.18
CA GLU A 179 -4.69 9.73 18.66
C GLU A 179 -6.10 9.66 19.28
N SER A 180 -6.51 10.70 20.00
CA SER A 180 -7.81 10.72 20.66
C SER A 180 -8.98 10.72 19.67
N GLU A 181 -8.83 11.40 18.54
CA GLU A 181 -9.81 11.41 17.45
C GLU A 181 -9.81 10.07 16.71
N LEU A 182 -8.64 9.50 16.43
CA LEU A 182 -8.50 8.15 15.89
C LEU A 182 -9.21 7.12 16.77
N SER A 183 -9.00 7.18 18.10
CA SER A 183 -9.64 6.29 19.07
C SER A 183 -11.16 6.39 18.99
N LYS A 184 -11.71 7.60 18.98
CA LYS A 184 -13.17 7.80 18.96
C LYS A 184 -13.79 7.27 17.67
N THR A 185 -13.16 7.55 16.53
CA THR A 185 -13.61 7.04 15.24
C THR A 185 -13.58 5.52 15.20
N MET A 186 -12.50 4.92 15.70
CA MET A 186 -12.35 3.48 15.79
C MET A 186 -13.41 2.86 16.71
N ASP A 187 -13.63 3.41 17.90
CA ASP A 187 -14.66 2.94 18.84
C ASP A 187 -16.06 2.99 18.21
N ASN A 188 -16.36 4.02 17.43
CA ASN A 188 -17.65 4.17 16.74
C ASN A 188 -17.81 3.14 15.60
N GLU A 189 -16.78 2.95 14.78
CA GLU A 189 -16.78 2.01 13.66
C GLU A 189 -16.80 0.55 14.12
N LEU A 190 -16.11 0.23 15.23
CA LEU A 190 -16.12 -1.11 15.80
C LEU A 190 -17.47 -1.41 16.45
N LYS A 191 -18.04 -0.48 17.23
CA LYS A 191 -19.39 -0.66 17.81
C LYS A 191 -20.50 -0.77 16.77
N SER A 192 -20.40 -0.04 15.66
CA SER A 192 -21.38 -0.14 14.57
C SER A 192 -21.29 -1.49 13.83
N LYS A 193 -20.09 -2.05 13.70
CA LYS A 193 -19.86 -3.38 13.09
C LYS A 193 -20.17 -4.53 14.03
N ASP A 194 -19.88 -4.40 15.32
CA ASP A 194 -20.27 -5.37 16.36
C ASP A 194 -21.80 -5.50 16.48
N ALA A 195 -22.56 -4.46 16.11
CA ALA A 195 -24.02 -4.53 16.04
C ALA A 195 -24.56 -5.33 14.84
N THR A 196 -23.75 -5.61 13.80
CA THR A 196 -24.27 -6.14 12.53
C THR A 196 -23.56 -7.40 11.98
N LYS A 197 -22.29 -7.70 12.33
CA LYS A 197 -21.53 -8.78 11.66
C LYS A 197 -20.97 -9.90 12.54
N VAL A 198 -21.07 -9.83 13.86
CA VAL A 198 -20.61 -10.94 14.73
C VAL A 198 -21.58 -12.14 14.73
N LYS A 199 -22.83 -11.98 14.25
CA LYS A 199 -23.82 -13.06 14.19
C LYS A 199 -23.84 -13.89 12.90
N GLU A 200 -23.20 -13.46 11.81
CA GLU A 200 -23.40 -14.10 10.49
C GLU A 200 -22.14 -14.71 9.83
N SER A 201 -20.92 -14.42 10.29
CA SER A 201 -19.69 -14.96 9.67
C SER A 201 -19.02 -16.10 10.44
N MET A 202 -19.79 -16.94 11.14
CA MET A 202 -19.35 -18.30 11.54
C MET A 202 -19.64 -19.31 10.42
N ALA A 203 -19.18 -19.05 9.19
CA ALA A 203 -19.10 -20.05 8.13
C ALA A 203 -18.30 -19.51 6.93
N VAL A 204 -17.09 -20.08 6.74
CA VAL A 204 -16.41 -20.22 5.45
C VAL A 204 -15.97 -18.93 4.75
N SER A 205 -14.88 -18.33 5.22
CA SER A 205 -13.73 -17.78 4.46
C SER A 205 -12.93 -16.85 5.37
N HIS A 206 -11.60 -16.81 5.24
CA HIS A 206 -10.75 -15.83 5.91
C HIS A 206 -10.92 -14.45 5.24
N ASP A 207 -12.11 -13.87 5.33
CA ASP A 207 -12.34 -12.48 4.91
C ASP A 207 -11.85 -11.55 6.01
N VAL A 208 -10.74 -10.85 5.73
CA VAL A 208 -10.19 -9.82 6.63
C VAL A 208 -11.18 -8.68 6.73
N THR A 209 -11.59 -8.31 7.95
CA THR A 209 -12.55 -7.22 8.15
C THR A 209 -11.81 -5.89 8.10
N LYS A 210 -11.98 -5.15 7.00
CA LYS A 210 -11.42 -3.79 6.85
C LYS A 210 -12.22 -2.78 7.67
N VAL A 211 -11.57 -2.02 8.56
CA VAL A 211 -12.15 -0.90 9.32
C VAL A 211 -11.52 0.41 8.89
N ARG A 212 -12.31 1.22 8.17
CA ARG A 212 -11.88 2.52 7.67
C ARG A 212 -12.13 3.59 8.72
N LEU A 213 -11.07 4.22 9.20
CA LEU A 213 -11.17 5.37 10.05
C LEU A 213 -11.48 6.58 9.15
N PHE A 214 -12.55 7.31 9.47
CA PHE A 214 -13.02 8.50 8.74
C PHE A 214 -13.60 8.16 7.35
N SER A 215 -14.94 8.19 7.26
CA SER A 215 -15.69 7.93 6.03
C SER A 215 -16.08 9.20 5.27
N GLN A 216 -15.84 10.39 5.85
CA GLN A 216 -16.23 11.67 5.29
C GLN A 216 -15.00 12.57 5.12
N ARG A 217 -14.80 13.05 3.89
CA ARG A 217 -13.87 14.14 3.59
C ARG A 217 -14.24 15.33 4.46
N PRO A 218 -13.29 16.01 5.12
CA PRO A 218 -13.53 17.39 5.53
C PRO A 218 -13.89 18.20 4.27
N MET A 219 -15.05 18.85 4.28
CA MET A 219 -15.41 19.84 3.25
C MET A 219 -14.44 21.02 3.27
#